data_AF-A0A8J5LBS3-F1
#
_entry.id   AF-A0A8J5LBS3-F1
#
_cell.length_a   1.000
_cell.length_b   1.000
_cell.length_c   1.000
_cell.angle_alpha   90.00
_cell.angle_beta   90.00
_cell.angle_gamma   90.00
#
_symmetry.space_group_name_H-M   'P 1'
#
loop_
_entity.id
_entity.type
_entity.pdbx_description
1 polymer ?
#
loop_
_entity_poly.entity_id
_entity_poly.type
_entity_poly.pdbx_seq_one_letter_code
_entity_poly.pdbx_strand_id
1 'polypeptide(L)'
;MATLSGAKTGRSPRDKRVVKDETTANELWWGKGSPNIEMDEHTFLVHRERAVDYLNSLDKHSSNNMGKDGDVALFFGLSGRAIREA
;
A
#
# COMPACT_ATOMS: atom_id res chain seq x y z
N MET A 1 9.57 -22.72 -4.10
CA MET A 1 8.17 -22.67 -3.62
C MET A 1 7.33 -21.95 -4.66
N ALA A 2 6.26 -22.58 -5.14
CA ALA A 2 5.20 -21.94 -5.91
C ALA A 2 3.98 -21.74 -5.00
N THR A 3 3.23 -20.68 -5.21
CA THR A 3 2.25 -20.22 -4.21
C THR A 3 1.16 -19.39 -4.91
N LEU A 4 -0.10 -19.60 -4.55
CA LEU A 4 -1.28 -19.05 -5.25
C LEU A 4 -1.75 -17.74 -4.59
N SER A 5 -2.17 -16.74 -5.38
CA SER A 5 -2.61 -15.43 -4.89
C SER A 5 -4.15 -15.29 -4.78
N GLY A 6 -4.90 -16.34 -5.14
CA GLY A 6 -6.36 -16.33 -5.14
C GLY A 6 -6.95 -15.38 -6.18
N ALA A 7 -8.09 -14.76 -5.85
CA ALA A 7 -8.89 -13.97 -6.79
C ALA A 7 -8.19 -12.69 -7.31
N LYS A 8 -7.22 -12.14 -6.55
CA LYS A 8 -6.45 -10.96 -6.95
C LYS A 8 -5.10 -11.43 -7.49
N THR A 9 -4.98 -11.48 -8.82
CA THR A 9 -3.79 -11.98 -9.54
C THR A 9 -2.86 -10.87 -10.02
N GLY A 10 -3.19 -9.61 -9.74
CA GLY A 10 -2.42 -8.44 -10.16
C GLY A 10 -2.72 -7.21 -9.30
N ARG A 11 -2.25 -6.05 -9.75
CA ARG A 11 -2.53 -4.78 -9.08
C ARG A 11 -4.03 -4.48 -9.14
N SER A 12 -4.54 -3.80 -8.11
CA SER A 12 -5.88 -3.21 -8.12
C SER A 12 -5.76 -1.68 -8.05
N PRO A 13 -5.44 -0.99 -9.17
CA PRO A 13 -5.16 0.45 -9.15
C PRO A 13 -6.32 1.28 -8.59
N ARG A 14 -7.56 0.81 -8.78
CA ARG A 14 -8.79 1.47 -8.31
C ARG A 14 -8.98 1.39 -6.79
N ASP A 15 -8.19 0.59 -6.09
CA ASP A 15 -8.27 0.42 -4.63
C ASP A 15 -7.24 1.29 -3.91
N LYS A 16 -6.25 1.86 -4.63
CA LYS A 16 -5.25 2.75 -4.05
C LYS A 16 -5.92 4.04 -3.56
N ARG A 17 -5.58 4.48 -2.35
CA ARG A 17 -6.02 5.74 -1.77
C ARG A 17 -4.83 6.48 -1.18
N VAL A 18 -4.88 7.81 -1.18
CA VAL A 18 -3.88 8.67 -0.57
C VAL A 18 -4.61 9.73 0.24
N VAL A 19 -4.21 9.91 1.49
CA VAL A 19 -4.77 10.97 2.35
C VAL A 19 -4.39 12.32 1.74
N LYS A 20 -5.37 13.21 1.65
CA LYS A 20 -5.16 14.56 1.14
C LYS A 20 -5.17 15.54 2.31
N ASP A 21 -3.98 15.90 2.76
CA ASP A 21 -3.69 16.84 3.83
C ASP A 21 -2.96 18.08 3.29
N GLU A 22 -2.59 19.00 4.17
CA GLU A 22 -1.92 20.26 3.80
C GLU A 22 -0.60 20.04 3.03
N THR A 23 0.10 18.95 3.30
CA THR A 23 1.39 18.64 2.67
C THR A 23 1.22 17.99 1.31
N THR A 24 0.31 17.02 1.22
CA THR A 24 0.10 16.20 0.02
C THR A 24 -0.81 16.88 -1.01
N ALA A 25 -1.66 17.81 -0.58
CA ALA A 25 -2.59 18.52 -1.46
C ALA A 25 -1.87 19.25 -2.61
N ASN A 26 -0.69 19.83 -2.33
CA ASN A 26 0.06 20.64 -3.30
C ASN A 26 1.23 19.88 -3.95
N GLU A 27 1.73 18.82 -3.32
CA GLU A 27 2.88 18.07 -3.82
C GLU A 27 2.51 16.93 -4.77
N LEU A 28 1.30 16.37 -4.62
CA LEU A 28 0.89 15.20 -5.39
C LEU A 28 0.07 15.58 -6.62
N TRP A 29 0.23 14.78 -7.68
CA TRP A 29 -0.63 14.87 -8.84
C TRP A 29 -2.02 14.32 -8.52
N TRP A 30 -3.04 15.18 -8.61
CA TRP A 30 -4.45 14.86 -8.41
C TRP A 30 -5.27 15.00 -9.70
N GLY A 31 -6.47 14.42 -9.72
CA GLY A 31 -7.45 14.60 -10.80
C GLY A 31 -7.35 13.57 -11.93
N LYS A 32 -7.95 13.89 -13.08
CA LYS A 32 -8.13 12.95 -14.20
C LYS A 32 -6.78 12.46 -14.73
N GLY A 33 -6.62 11.14 -14.79
CA GLY A 33 -5.39 10.48 -15.24
C GLY A 33 -4.38 10.20 -14.12
N SER A 34 -4.57 10.79 -12.93
CA SER A 34 -3.74 10.46 -11.77
C SER A 34 -4.08 9.07 -11.21
N PRO A 35 -3.08 8.28 -10.77
CA PRO A 35 -3.32 7.07 -9.99
C PRO A 35 -3.70 7.35 -8.53
N ASN A 36 -3.66 8.61 -8.08
CA ASN A 36 -3.95 9.00 -6.71
C ASN A 36 -5.43 9.34 -6.56
N ILE A 37 -6.12 8.51 -5.78
CA ILE A 37 -7.52 8.73 -5.41
C ILE A 37 -7.52 9.27 -3.98
N GLU A 38 -8.18 10.41 -3.76
CA GLU A 38 -8.19 11.09 -2.47
C GLU A 38 -8.95 10.29 -1.39
N MET A 39 -8.53 10.49 -0.14
CA MET A 39 -9.13 9.94 1.06
C MET A 39 -9.02 10.99 2.17
N ASP A 40 -10.05 11.08 3.01
CA ASP A 40 -10.03 11.91 4.20
C ASP A 40 -9.22 11.24 5.32
N GLU A 41 -8.62 12.07 6.17
CA GLU A 41 -7.77 11.60 7.27
C GLU A 41 -8.55 10.72 8.28
N HIS A 42 -9.81 11.07 8.56
CA HIS A 42 -10.62 10.32 9.51
C HIS A 42 -10.86 8.88 9.05
N THR A 43 -11.24 8.69 7.78
CA THR A 43 -11.39 7.36 7.15
C THR A 43 -10.08 6.58 7.21
N PHE A 44 -8.94 7.22 6.94
CA PHE A 44 -7.63 6.57 7.07
C PHE A 44 -7.38 6.09 8.51
N LEU A 45 -7.66 6.91 9.52
CA LEU A 45 -7.45 6.56 10.93
C LEU A 45 -8.33 5.36 11.34
N VAL A 46 -9.60 5.33 10.93
CA VAL A 46 -10.51 4.20 11.19
C VAL A 46 -10.00 2.91 10.54
N HIS A 47 -9.53 2.98 9.29
CA HIS A 47 -8.96 1.81 8.61
C HIS A 47 -7.64 1.35 9.24
N ARG A 48 -6.81 2.30 9.67
CA ARG A 48 -5.54 2.03 10.35
C ARG A 48 -5.77 1.33 11.68
N GLU A 49 -6.69 1.81 12.49
CA GLU A 49 -7.04 1.20 13.78
C GLU A 49 -7.46 -0.27 13.59
N ARG A 50 -8.41 -0.53 12.68
CA ARG A 50 -8.85 -1.90 12.36
C ARG A 50 -7.71 -2.80 11.86
N ALA A 51 -6.81 -2.27 11.04
CA ALA A 51 -5.67 -3.02 10.54
C ALA A 51 -4.68 -3.34 11.67
N VAL A 52 -4.40 -2.38 12.55
CA VAL A 52 -3.51 -2.57 13.70
C VAL A 52 -4.08 -3.60 14.67
N ASP A 53 -5.38 -3.53 14.98
CA ASP A 53 -6.05 -4.50 15.85
C ASP A 53 -5.96 -5.92 15.30
N TYR A 54 -6.26 -6.08 14.01
CA TYR A 54 -6.16 -7.37 13.33
C TYR A 54 -4.72 -7.90 13.35
N LEU A 55 -3.73 -7.07 12.99
CA LEU A 55 -2.32 -7.49 12.98
C LEU A 55 -1.77 -7.79 14.38
N ASN A 56 -2.29 -7.13 15.42
CA ASN A 56 -1.91 -7.42 16.80
C ASN A 56 -2.40 -8.77 17.30
N SER A 57 -3.45 -9.33 16.69
CA SER A 57 -3.92 -10.69 16.98
C SER A 57 -3.11 -11.82 16.31
N LEU A 58 -2.12 -11.47 15.47
CA LEU A 58 -1.34 -12.43 14.69
C LEU A 58 0.13 -12.48 15.14
N ASP A 59 0.79 -13.60 14.86
CA ASP A 59 2.24 -13.72 15.00
C ASP A 59 2.95 -12.82 13.98
N LYS A 60 3.92 -12.03 14.47
CA LYS A 60 4.53 -10.94 13.71
C LYS A 60 5.85 -11.37 13.06
N HIS A 61 5.94 -11.18 11.75
CA HIS A 61 7.20 -11.20 11.00
C HIS A 61 7.38 -9.86 10.27
N SER A 62 8.52 -9.21 10.45
CA SER A 62 8.86 -7.96 9.76
C SER A 62 9.96 -8.19 8.72
N SER A 63 9.78 -7.66 7.52
CA SER A 63 10.83 -7.54 6.51
C SER A 63 10.98 -6.08 6.08
N ASN A 64 12.21 -5.63 5.90
CA ASN A 64 12.54 -4.26 5.48
C ASN A 64 13.27 -4.31 4.15
N ASN A 65 12.90 -3.41 3.21
CA ASN A 65 13.62 -3.21 1.95
C ASN A 65 14.32 -1.85 2.01
N MET A 66 15.61 -1.80 1.64
CA MET A 66 16.38 -0.56 1.53
C MET A 66 16.69 -0.24 0.06
N GLY A 67 16.51 1.01 -0.34
CA GLY A 67 16.92 1.54 -1.64
C GLY A 67 18.44 1.63 -1.78
N LYS A 68 18.92 1.76 -3.01
CA LYS A 68 20.37 1.84 -3.32
C LYS A 68 21.05 3.04 -2.67
N ASP A 69 20.30 4.12 -2.45
CA ASP A 69 20.79 5.37 -1.86
C ASP A 69 20.49 5.46 -0.35
N GLY A 70 20.07 4.35 0.27
CA GLY A 70 19.70 4.31 1.70
C GLY A 70 18.25 4.70 1.99
N ASP A 71 17.48 5.08 0.97
CA ASP A 71 16.08 5.43 1.13
C ASP A 71 15.22 4.22 1.51
N VAL A 72 14.49 4.32 2.61
CA VAL A 72 13.53 3.31 3.05
C VAL A 72 12.15 3.68 2.51
N ALA A 73 11.65 2.89 1.56
CA ALA A 73 10.30 3.04 1.05
C ALA A 73 9.37 2.04 1.76
N LEU A 74 8.45 2.57 2.58
CA LEU A 74 7.46 1.78 3.28
C LEU A 74 6.28 1.49 2.34
N PHE A 75 6.30 0.32 1.70
CA PHE A 75 5.19 -0.13 0.85
C PHE A 75 4.23 -1.01 1.66
N PHE A 76 3.06 -0.48 2.04
CA PHE A 76 1.94 -1.33 2.44
C PHE A 76 1.25 -1.89 1.20
N GLY A 77 1.86 -2.92 0.62
CA GLY A 77 1.25 -3.75 -0.41
C GLY A 77 1.19 -5.17 0.10
N LEU A 78 -0.01 -5.74 0.22
CA LEU A 78 -0.15 -7.20 0.32
C LEU A 78 0.67 -7.81 -0.82
N SER A 79 1.61 -8.66 -0.43
CA SER A 79 2.78 -9.09 -1.19
C SER A 79 2.54 -9.31 -2.68
N GLY A 80 3.35 -8.67 -3.52
CA GLY A 80 3.48 -9.02 -4.94
C GLY A 80 4.23 -10.34 -5.13
N ARG A 81 3.98 -10.99 -6.26
CA ARG A 81 4.96 -11.89 -6.90
C ARG A 81 5.12 -11.48 -8.36
N ALA A 82 6.36 -11.13 -8.73
CA ALA A 82 6.80 -11.13 -10.10
C ALA A 82 6.98 -12.58 -10.55
N ILE A 83 6.41 -12.94 -11.70
CA ILE A 83 6.78 -14.17 -12.42
C ILE A 83 7.58 -13.70 -13.64
N ARG A 84 8.83 -14.15 -13.72
CA ARG A 84 9.65 -14.15 -14.93
C ARG A 84 9.89 -15.61 -15.33
N GLU A 85 9.88 -15.82 -16.65
CA GLU A 85 10.29 -16.99 -17.44
C GLU A 85 9.30 -18.16 -17.54
N ALA A 86 8.60 -18.22 -18.68
CA ALA A 86 9.05 -18.98 -19.85
C ALA A 86 8.70 -18.21 -21.14
#